data_AF-A0A644T9U1-F1
#
_entry.id   AF-A0A644T9U1-F1
#
_cell.length_a   1.000
_cell.length_b   1.000
_cell.length_c   1.000
_cell.angle_alpha   90.00
_cell.angle_beta   90.00
_cell.angle_gamma   90.00
#
_symmetry.space_group_name_H-M   'P 1'
#
loop_
_entity.id
_entity.type
_entity.pdbx_description
1 polymer ?
#
loop_
_entity_poly.entity_id
_entity_poly.type
_entity_poly.pdbx_seq_one_letter_code
_entity_poly.pdbx_strand_id
1 'polypeptide(L)'
;MCGDLKRCMIVSPGNLAEQWQDELYRKFSLRFEILSNDRIESAVTGNVFTEANLCIVRLDKLSRNEDIQEKLRVTDWDLIVVDEARIRCPPPFGVEKSSTQSGFSLGDCCRPL
;
A
#
# COMPACT_ATOMS: atom_id res chain seq x y z
N MET A 1 9.56 -17.09 -11.01
CA MET A 1 9.61 -16.79 -9.56
C MET A 1 8.37 -15.98 -9.26
N CYS A 2 7.38 -16.59 -8.60
CA CYS A 2 6.14 -15.91 -8.24
C CYS A 2 6.48 -14.88 -7.16
N GLY A 3 6.21 -13.60 -7.42
CA GLY A 3 6.43 -12.54 -6.44
C GLY A 3 5.57 -12.79 -5.21
N ASP A 4 6.17 -13.33 -4.15
CA ASP A 4 5.53 -13.41 -2.84
C ASP A 4 5.24 -12.00 -2.37
N LEU A 5 3.96 -11.68 -2.23
CA LEU A 5 3.49 -10.42 -1.66
C LEU A 5 3.71 -10.52 -0.14
N LYS A 6 4.86 -10.05 0.33
CA LYS A 6 5.33 -10.26 1.71
C LYS A 6 4.88 -9.16 2.66
N ARG A 7 4.68 -7.94 2.15
CA ARG A 7 4.29 -6.77 2.95
C ARG A 7 3.12 -6.02 2.32
N CYS A 8 2.02 -5.92 3.07
CA CYS A 8 0.82 -5.22 2.64
C CYS A 8 0.35 -4.26 3.74
N MET A 9 0.11 -3.01 3.35
CA MET A 9 -0.49 -1.99 4.21
C MET A 9 -1.85 -1.57 3.68
N ILE A 10 -2.81 -1.39 4.58
CA ILE A 10 -4.13 -0.87 4.24
C ILE A 10 -4.37 0.40 5.04
N VAL A 11 -4.74 1.47 4.35
CA VAL A 11 -5.05 2.76 4.92
C VAL A 11 -6.56 2.94 4.82
N SER A 12 -7.22 3.05 5.97
CA SER A 12 -8.68 3.14 6.05
C SER A 12 -9.08 4.20 7.08
N PRO A 13 -10.22 4.89 6.94
CA PRO A 13 -10.77 5.69 8.03
C PRO A 13 -11.16 4.77 9.20
N GLY A 14 -11.11 5.30 10.43
CA GLY A 14 -11.10 4.51 11.67
C GLY A 14 -12.22 3.48 11.84
N ASN A 15 -13.44 3.76 11.38
CA ASN A 15 -14.59 2.85 11.51
C ASN A 15 -14.54 1.65 10.54
N LEU A 16 -13.80 1.76 9.44
CA LEU A 16 -13.71 0.72 8.41
C LEU A 16 -12.51 -0.23 8.66
N ALA A 17 -11.57 0.14 9.53
CA ALA A 17 -10.36 -0.66 9.79
C ALA A 17 -10.68 -2.06 10.32
N GLU A 18 -11.63 -2.19 11.25
CA GLU A 18 -12.05 -3.49 11.80
C GLU A 18 -12.79 -4.33 10.74
N GLN A 19 -13.65 -3.69 9.94
CA GLN A 19 -14.34 -4.37 8.84
C GLN A 19 -13.35 -4.92 7.81
N TRP A 20 -12.33 -4.14 7.45
CA TRP A 20 -11.26 -4.58 6.56
C TRP A 20 -10.51 -5.77 7.15
N GLN A 21 -10.17 -5.73 8.43
CA GLN A 21 -9.52 -6.86 9.11
C GLN A 21 -10.36 -8.14 8.99
N ASP A 22 -11.66 -8.07 9.27
CA ASP A 22 -12.60 -9.19 9.15
C ASP A 22 -12.72 -9.70 7.71
N GLU A 23 -12.87 -8.81 6.73
CA GLU A 23 -12.98 -9.19 5.33
C GLU A 23 -11.73 -9.86 4.79
N LEU A 24 -10.56 -9.33 5.12
CA LEU A 24 -9.28 -9.87 4.67
C LEU A 24 -8.98 -11.21 5.32
N TYR A 25 -9.34 -11.35 6.60
CA TYR A 25 -9.26 -12.62 7.29
C TYR A 25 -10.20 -13.66 6.67
N ARG A 26 -11.45 -13.29 6.34
CA ARG A 26 -12.40 -14.22 5.73
C ARG A 26 -12.06 -14.58 4.29
N LYS A 27 -11.63 -13.62 3.47
CA LYS A 27 -11.35 -13.81 2.04
C LYS A 27 -9.98 -14.43 1.78
N PHE A 28 -8.96 -14.01 2.54
CA PHE A 28 -7.57 -14.38 2.29
C PHE A 28 -6.94 -15.17 3.44
N SER A 29 -7.65 -15.37 4.57
CA SER A 29 -7.09 -15.98 5.79
C SER A 29 -5.83 -15.28 6.32
N LEU A 30 -5.67 -14.01 5.97
CA LEU A 30 -4.55 -13.18 6.40
C LEU A 30 -4.93 -12.39 7.65
N ARG A 31 -4.05 -12.39 8.65
CA ARG A 31 -4.22 -11.59 9.87
C ARG A 31 -3.53 -10.25 9.68
N PHE A 32 -4.33 -9.22 9.45
CA PHE A 32 -3.84 -7.85 9.46
C PHE A 32 -3.87 -7.29 10.89
N GLU A 33 -2.80 -6.65 11.32
CA GLU A 33 -2.73 -5.98 12.62
C GLU A 33 -3.15 -4.51 12.49
N ILE A 34 -4.10 -4.05 13.30
CA ILE A 34 -4.50 -2.64 13.32
C ILE A 34 -3.46 -1.86 14.12
N LEU A 35 -2.77 -0.93 13.45
CA LEU A 35 -1.74 -0.12 14.08
C LEU A 35 -2.34 0.99 14.92
N SER A 36 -2.26 0.79 16.24
CA SER A 36 -2.59 1.78 17.26
C SER A 36 -1.37 2.64 17.63
N ASN A 37 -1.59 3.79 18.30
CA ASN A 37 -0.47 4.66 18.69
C ASN A 37 0.48 3.95 19.64
N ASP A 38 -0.10 3.31 20.66
CA ASP A 38 0.63 2.49 21.61
C ASP A 38 1.52 1.47 20.91
N ARG A 39 1.03 0.83 19.85
CA ARG A 39 1.79 -0.15 19.07
C ARG A 39 2.95 0.48 18.28
N ILE A 40 2.77 1.70 17.76
CA ILE A 40 3.82 2.44 17.06
C ILE A 40 4.91 2.90 18.04
N GLU A 41 4.53 3.34 19.23
CA GLU A 41 5.43 3.81 20.28
C GLU A 41 6.15 2.66 20.99
N SER A 42 5.50 1.50 21.11
CA SER A 42 6.03 0.26 21.70
C SER A 42 6.91 -0.56 20.75
N ALA A 43 7.14 -0.06 19.52
CA ALA A 43 7.99 -0.74 18.55
C ALA A 43 9.45 -0.80 19.05
N VAL A 44 9.97 -2.02 19.25
CA VAL A 44 11.31 -2.25 19.80
C VAL A 44 12.39 -1.78 18.84
N THR A 45 12.14 -1.90 17.54
CA THR A 45 13.03 -1.43 16.48
C THR A 45 12.94 0.07 16.22
N GLY A 46 12.00 0.75 16.86
CA GLY A 46 11.63 2.14 16.57
C GLY A 46 10.74 2.30 15.32
N ASN A 47 10.59 1.25 14.49
CA ASN A 47 9.75 1.28 13.31
C ASN A 47 8.78 0.09 13.26
N VAL A 48 7.53 0.35 13.66
CA VAL A 48 6.46 -0.66 13.68
C VAL A 48 6.20 -1.30 12.31
N PHE A 49 6.46 -0.59 11.22
CA PHE A 49 6.25 -1.07 9.86
C PHE A 49 7.26 -2.13 9.44
N THR A 50 8.42 -2.18 10.10
CA THR A 50 9.41 -3.24 9.86
C THR A 50 9.06 -4.53 10.58
N GLU A 51 8.38 -4.42 11.73
CA GLU A 51 7.92 -5.55 12.54
C GLU A 51 6.59 -6.12 12.03
N ALA A 52 5.68 -5.25 11.57
CA ALA A 52 4.35 -5.62 11.08
C ALA A 52 4.32 -5.67 9.55
N ASN A 53 4.43 -6.88 8.98
CA ASN A 53 4.36 -7.08 7.53
C ASN A 53 2.94 -6.87 6.95
N LEU A 54 1.90 -7.16 7.72
CA LEU A 54 0.50 -7.02 7.30
C LEU A 54 -0.21 -6.12 8.31
N CYS A 55 -0.48 -4.87 7.92
CA CYS A 55 -1.02 -3.90 8.87
C CYS A 55 -2.11 -2.99 8.27
N ILE A 56 -3.05 -2.59 9.11
CA ILE A 56 -4.07 -1.61 8.81
C ILE A 56 -3.78 -0.34 9.60
N VAL A 57 -3.58 0.77 8.91
CA VAL A 57 -3.32 2.10 9.47
C VAL A 57 -4.53 2.99 9.26
N ARG A 58 -4.82 3.83 10.26
CA ARG A 58 -5.87 4.84 10.12
C ARG A 58 -5.37 6.05 9.33
N LEU A 59 -6.11 6.46 8.30
CA LEU A 59 -5.75 7.62 7.46
C LEU A 59 -5.59 8.92 8.27
N ASP A 60 -6.46 9.11 9.28
CA ASP A 60 -6.41 10.28 10.15
C ASP A 60 -5.09 10.39 10.92
N LYS A 61 -4.49 9.25 11.31
CA LYS A 61 -3.21 9.21 12.01
C LYS A 61 -2.04 9.44 11.08
N LEU A 62 -2.07 8.81 9.91
CA LEU A 62 -0.99 8.92 8.92
C LEU A 62 -0.87 10.34 8.37
N SER A 63 -1.98 11.07 8.26
CA SER A 63 -2.00 12.45 7.78
C SER A 63 -1.51 13.47 8.82
N ARG A 64 -1.61 13.16 10.11
CA ARG A 64 -1.30 14.09 11.21
C ARG A 64 0.11 13.96 11.78
N ASN A 65 0.75 12.79 11.62
CA ASN A 65 2.05 12.51 12.19
C ASN A 65 3.10 12.34 11.10
N GLU A 66 3.99 13.33 10.97
CA GLU A 66 5.11 13.30 10.02
C GLU A 66 6.09 12.17 10.36
N ASP A 67 6.32 11.86 11.64
CA ASP A 67 7.18 10.74 12.06
C ASP A 67 6.71 9.39 11.49
N ILE A 68 5.39 9.18 11.42
CA ILE A 68 4.82 7.94 10.85
C ILE A 68 5.07 7.91 9.35
N GLN A 69 4.97 9.05 8.67
CA GLN A 69 5.24 9.15 7.23
C GLN A 69 6.72 8.90 6.92
N GLU A 70 7.63 9.40 7.74
CA GLU A 70 9.06 9.12 7.59
C GLU A 70 9.37 7.63 7.81
N LYS A 71 8.83 7.03 8.87
CA LYS A 71 8.95 5.58 9.10
C LYS A 71 8.39 4.75 7.94
N LEU A 72 7.29 5.19 7.36
CA LEU A 72 6.71 4.58 6.17
C LEU A 72 7.66 4.67 4.96
N ARG A 73 8.25 5.85 4.71
CA ARG A 73 9.20 6.08 3.59
C ARG A 73 10.46 5.25 3.69
N VAL A 74 10.90 4.93 4.90
CA VAL A 74 12.08 4.09 5.15
C VAL A 74 11.78 2.59 4.95
N THR A 75 10.50 2.20 4.85
CA THR A 75 10.08 0.80 4.75
C THR A 75 9.61 0.48 3.32
N ASP A 76 10.11 -0.62 2.77
CA ASP A 76 9.62 -1.14 1.48
C ASP A 76 8.28 -1.86 1.65
N TRP A 77 7.32 -1.52 0.77
CA TRP A 77 5.98 -2.12 0.73
C TRP A 77 5.71 -2.73 -0.64
N ASP A 78 5.18 -3.95 -0.66
CA ASP A 78 4.78 -4.60 -1.92
C ASP A 78 3.41 -4.08 -2.40
N LEU A 79 2.50 -3.80 -1.46
CA LEU A 79 1.16 -3.28 -1.74
C LEU A 79 0.72 -2.30 -0.66
N ILE A 80 0.24 -1.13 -1.09
CA ILE A 80 -0.42 -0.16 -0.23
C ILE A 80 -1.83 0.07 -0.80
N VAL A 81 -2.85 -0.26 -0.02
CA VAL A 81 -4.26 -0.03 -0.36
C VAL A 81 -4.75 1.17 0.44
N VAL A 82 -5.39 2.14 -0.21
CA VAL A 82 -6.00 3.29 0.46
C VAL A 82 -7.50 3.27 0.16
N ASP A 83 -8.29 2.84 1.13
CA ASP A 83 -9.75 2.91 1.07
C ASP A 83 -10.16 4.37 1.35
N GLU A 84 -11.01 4.95 0.51
CA GLU A 84 -11.28 6.41 0.36
C GLU A 84 -10.31 7.20 -0.57
N ALA A 85 -9.57 6.55 -1.47
CA ALA A 85 -8.92 7.26 -2.57
C ALA A 85 -9.93 7.74 -3.64
N ARG A 86 -10.86 8.64 -3.29
CA ARG A 86 -11.38 9.60 -4.28
C ARG A 86 -10.34 10.67 -4.55
N ILE A 87 -9.17 10.26 -5.00
CA ILE A 87 -8.18 11.12 -5.66
C ILE A 87 -7.76 10.37 -6.92
N ARG A 88 -8.01 11.01 -8.06
CA ARG A 88 -7.53 10.60 -9.39
C ARG A 88 -6.07 10.15 -9.27
N CYS A 89 -5.85 8.89 -9.61
CA CYS A 89 -4.54 8.26 -9.74
C CYS A 89 -3.67 9.01 -10.77
N PRO A 90 -2.54 9.63 -10.41
CA PRO A 90 -1.37 9.55 -11.26
C PRO A 90 -0.67 8.21 -11.00
N PRO A 91 -0.23 7.49 -12.04
CA PRO A 91 0.40 6.18 -11.86
C PRO A 91 1.68 6.29 -11.03
N PRO A 92 1.99 5.29 -10.19
CA PRO A 92 3.27 5.24 -9.49
C PRO A 92 4.40 5.13 -10.51
N PHE A 93 5.41 5.96 -10.30
CA PHE A 93 6.71 5.85 -10.95
C PHE A 93 7.23 4.40 -10.86
N GLY A 94 7.61 3.85 -12.01
CA GLY A 94 8.61 2.77 -12.05
C GLY A 94 8.09 1.34 -12.03
N VAL A 95 7.19 0.96 -12.94
CA VAL A 95 7.20 -0.39 -13.50
C VAL A 95 7.33 -0.29 -15.01
N GLU A 96 8.49 -0.68 -15.51
CA GLU A 96 8.79 -0.81 -16.92
C GLU A 96 7.76 -1.74 -17.58
N LYS A 97 6.99 -1.18 -18.53
CA LYS A 97 6.06 -1.96 -19.33
C LYS A 97 6.87 -2.74 -20.37
N SER A 98 7.15 -4.01 -20.12
CA SER A 98 7.40 -4.96 -21.21
C SER A 98 6.06 -5.41 -21.77
N SER A 99 5.53 -4.59 -22.69
CA SER A 99 4.43 -5.00 -23.55
C SER A 99 4.96 -6.06 -24.51
N THR A 100 4.72 -7.35 -24.21
CA THR A 100 4.88 -8.39 -25.23
C THR A 100 3.82 -8.15 -26.30
N GLN A 101 4.36 -7.66 -27.40
CA GLN A 101 3.79 -7.36 -28.70
C GLN A 101 3.01 -8.55 -29.27
N SER A 102 1.72 -8.37 -29.53
CA SER A 102 1.02 -9.09 -30.60
C SER A 102 -0.26 -8.36 -30.98
N GLY A 103 -0.24 -7.72 -32.15
CA GLY A 103 -1.43 -7.31 -32.89
C GLY A 103 -1.72 -5.82 -32.91
N PHE A 104 -0.90 -5.02 -33.61
CA PHE A 104 -1.37 -3.75 -34.17
C PHE A 104 -0.94 -3.66 -35.64
N SER A 105 -1.95 -3.64 -36.52
CA SER A 105 -1.84 -3.16 -37.88
C SER A 105 -1.94 -1.64 -37.90
N LEU A 106 -1.12 -1.07 -38.79
CA LEU A 106 -1.05 0.28 -39.34
C LEU A 106 -2.06 1.34 -38.88
N GLY A 107 -1.51 2.50 -38.53
CA GLY A 107 -2.25 3.75 -38.44
C GLY A 107 -1.35 4.87 -37.96
N ASP A 108 -0.63 5.46 -38.91
CA ASP A 108 0.17 6.68 -38.82
C ASP A 108 -0.38 7.74 -37.86
N CYS A 109 0.53 8.42 -37.14
CA CYS A 109 0.72 9.85 -37.33
C CYS A 109 1.81 10.42 -36.41
N CYS A 110 2.83 10.98 -37.09
CA CYS A 110 3.54 12.19 -36.70
C CYS A 110 4.58 12.12 -35.57
N ARG A 111 5.82 11.84 -35.97
CA ARG A 111 6.96 12.72 -35.65
C ARG A 111 6.87 13.99 -36.52
N PRO A 112 7.39 15.18 -36.12
CA PRO A 112 8.84 15.35 -36.01
C PRO A 112 9.36 16.30 -34.90
N LEU A 113 10.65 16.08 -34.60
CA LEU A 113 11.63 16.82 -33.80
C LEU A 113 11.36 16.99 -32.30
#